data_AF-A0A7Y8LBH1-F1
#
_entry.id   AF-A0A7Y8LBH1-F1
#
_cell.length_a   1.000
_cell.length_b   1.000
_cell.length_c   1.000
_cell.angle_alpha   90.00
_cell.angle_beta   90.00
_cell.angle_gamma   90.00
#
_symmetry.space_group_name_H-M   'P 1'
#
loop_
_entity.id
_entity.type
_entity.pdbx_description
1 polymer ?
#
loop_
_entity_poly.entity_id
_entity_poly.type
_entity_poly.pdbx_seq_one_letter_code
_entity_poly.pdbx_strand_id
1 'polypeptide(L)'
;MNKRTITLILVAYLTVIWVAVIFRIDYFPLTWVPMYSGYKPSETISVKVFDKDKEQKGFKVTYQDGSTGYVSSKDLNIPKPHFRRLYNDLLPDSKLFETAPPKHQQGNIELGMINRWIRGLNKEESRSVVDREWGMFWTLNKTLGHEPSDPKFIIRIEADQQHRVYRKDDLLRQDVGNVQIDTRRALIEWREEWLPGWGHGSR
;
A
#
# COMPACT_ATOMS: atom_id res chain seq x y z
N MET A 1 1.52 17.28 53.83
CA MET A 1 0.66 17.65 52.69
C MET A 1 -0.78 17.35 53.05
N ASN A 2 -1.71 18.32 52.95
CA ASN A 2 -3.08 18.15 53.46
C ASN A 2 -3.94 17.33 52.48
N LYS A 3 -4.94 16.58 52.99
CA LYS A 3 -5.82 15.72 52.16
C LYS A 3 -6.46 16.48 51.01
N ARG A 4 -6.91 17.73 51.25
CA ARG A 4 -7.47 18.61 50.21
C ARG A 4 -6.48 18.90 49.08
N THR A 5 -5.21 19.13 49.40
CA THR A 5 -4.16 19.41 48.40
C THR A 5 -3.88 18.18 47.54
N ILE A 6 -3.86 16.99 48.16
CA ILE A 6 -3.71 15.71 47.45
C ILE A 6 -4.89 15.48 46.50
N THR A 7 -6.12 15.71 46.96
CA THR A 7 -7.32 15.57 46.13
C THR A 7 -7.30 16.53 44.95
N LEU A 8 -6.91 17.79 45.15
CA LEU A 8 -6.82 18.78 44.08
C LEU A 8 -5.81 18.39 43.00
N ILE A 9 -4.63 17.88 43.42
CA ILE A 9 -3.61 17.38 42.50
C ILE A 9 -4.12 16.17 41.72
N LEU A 10 -4.77 15.21 42.39
CA LEU A 10 -5.33 14.03 41.74
C LEU A 10 -6.43 14.38 40.74
N VAL A 11 -7.33 15.30 41.10
CA VAL A 11 -8.39 15.77 40.19
C VAL A 11 -7.78 16.49 39.00
N ALA A 12 -6.81 17.37 39.19
CA ALA A 12 -6.14 18.06 38.09
C ALA A 12 -5.42 17.06 37.16
N TYR A 13 -4.71 16.08 37.73
CA TYR A 13 -4.03 15.02 36.98
C TYR A 13 -5.01 14.15 36.18
N LEU A 14 -6.10 13.69 36.80
CA LEU A 14 -7.13 12.92 36.11
C LEU A 14 -7.78 13.75 34.99
N THR A 15 -8.04 15.03 35.25
CA THR A 15 -8.63 15.94 34.26
C THR A 15 -7.72 16.08 33.04
N VAL A 16 -6.40 16.24 33.25
CA VAL A 16 -5.42 16.30 32.15
C VAL A 16 -5.39 15.00 31.34
N ILE A 17 -5.45 13.84 32.02
CA ILE A 17 -5.52 12.53 31.33
C ILE A 17 -6.80 12.40 30.51
N TRP A 18 -7.96 12.71 31.09
CA TRP A 18 -9.23 12.62 30.39
C TRP A 18 -9.33 13.61 29.24
N VAL A 19 -8.80 14.82 29.40
CA VAL A 19 -8.64 15.81 28.32
C VAL A 19 -7.77 15.22 27.20
N ALA A 20 -6.62 14.62 27.52
CA ALA A 20 -5.76 13.97 26.53
C ALA A 20 -6.49 12.85 25.77
N VAL A 21 -7.20 11.97 26.49
CA VAL A 21 -7.97 10.85 25.90
C VAL A 21 -9.12 11.35 25.03
N ILE A 22 -9.89 12.34 25.48
CA ILE A 22 -11.02 12.93 24.73
C ILE A 22 -10.53 13.59 23.43
N PHE A 23 -9.43 14.35 23.51
CA PHE A 23 -8.81 14.97 22.35
C PHE A 23 -7.94 14.01 21.53
N ARG A 24 -7.86 12.73 21.96
CA ARG A 24 -6.95 11.72 21.40
C ARG A 24 -5.55 12.29 21.15
N ILE A 25 -4.98 13.00 22.14
CA ILE A 25 -3.58 13.42 22.09
C ILE A 25 -2.67 12.18 22.09
N ASP A 26 -3.15 11.06 22.59
CA ASP A 26 -2.58 9.71 22.52
C ASP A 26 -2.55 9.11 21.09
N TYR A 27 -3.17 9.77 20.10
CA TYR A 27 -2.86 9.55 18.68
C TYR A 27 -1.63 10.33 18.20
N PHE A 28 -0.83 10.90 19.12
CA PHE A 28 0.57 11.15 18.84
C PHE A 28 1.17 9.82 18.37
N PRO A 29 1.80 9.79 17.19
CA PRO A 29 2.42 8.58 16.73
C PRO A 29 3.50 8.25 17.77
N LEU A 30 3.32 7.16 18.51
CA LEU A 30 4.45 6.30 18.79
C LEU A 30 4.98 5.93 17.40
N THR A 31 5.86 6.77 16.86
CA THR A 31 6.49 6.70 15.53
C THR A 31 7.36 5.44 15.36
N TRP A 32 7.21 4.47 16.26
CA TRP A 32 8.11 3.37 16.51
C TRP A 32 7.42 2.01 16.53
N VAL A 33 6.16 1.88 16.11
CA VAL A 33 5.54 0.56 15.93
C VAL A 33 5.07 0.35 14.49
N PRO A 34 5.94 -0.16 13.60
CA PRO A 34 5.51 -0.93 12.44
C PRO A 34 5.56 -2.41 12.82
N MET A 35 4.71 -2.93 13.71
CA MET A 35 4.96 -4.31 14.18
C MET A 35 3.77 -5.21 14.48
N TYR A 36 2.58 -4.90 13.97
CA TYR A 36 1.54 -5.93 13.84
C TYR A 36 0.99 -5.91 12.43
N SER A 37 1.67 -6.61 11.52
CA SER A 37 0.94 -7.26 10.45
C SER A 37 -0.09 -8.15 11.15
N GLY A 38 -1.38 -7.83 11.04
CA GLY A 38 -2.43 -8.68 11.57
C GLY A 38 -2.30 -10.06 10.93
N TYR A 39 -1.73 -11.03 11.66
CA TYR A 39 -1.61 -12.38 11.17
C TYR A 39 -2.99 -13.01 11.16
N LYS A 40 -3.60 -13.08 9.97
CA LYS A 40 -4.79 -13.89 9.75
C LYS A 40 -4.31 -15.32 9.45
N PRO A 41 -4.61 -16.30 10.32
CA PRO A 41 -4.25 -17.69 10.03
C PRO A 41 -4.96 -18.14 8.75
N SER A 42 -4.18 -18.54 7.74
CA SER A 42 -4.67 -19.18 6.50
C SER A 42 -4.47 -20.69 6.60
N GLU A 43 -5.32 -21.51 5.98
CA GLU A 43 -5.10 -22.96 5.85
C GLU A 43 -3.98 -23.30 4.84
N THR A 44 -3.56 -22.31 4.05
CA THR A 44 -2.54 -22.45 3.01
C THR A 44 -1.35 -21.53 3.24
N ILE A 45 -0.18 -21.97 2.79
CA ILE A 45 1.07 -21.22 2.76
C ILE A 45 1.44 -21.04 1.28
N SER A 46 1.59 -19.78 0.86
CA SER A 46 1.95 -19.42 -0.51
C SER A 46 3.40 -18.94 -0.57
N VAL A 47 4.24 -19.63 -1.34
CA VAL A 47 5.66 -19.32 -1.51
C VAL A 47 5.88 -18.83 -2.94
N LYS A 48 6.48 -17.64 -3.07
CA LYS A 48 6.90 -17.10 -4.37
C LYS A 48 7.88 -18.05 -5.06
N VAL A 49 7.60 -18.41 -6.30
CA VAL A 49 8.57 -19.07 -7.18
C VAL A 49 9.56 -18.02 -7.67
N PHE A 50 10.85 -18.28 -7.46
CA PHE A 50 11.90 -17.38 -7.89
C PHE A 50 12.26 -17.65 -9.35
N ASP A 51 11.82 -16.76 -10.23
CA ASP A 51 12.18 -16.73 -11.65
C ASP A 51 13.13 -15.55 -11.91
N LYS A 52 14.41 -15.86 -12.15
CA LYS A 52 15.47 -14.86 -12.35
C LYS A 52 15.24 -13.99 -13.59
N ASP A 53 14.69 -14.57 -14.65
CA ASP A 53 14.53 -13.87 -15.91
C ASP A 53 13.36 -12.89 -15.82
N LYS A 54 12.27 -13.30 -15.17
CA LYS A 54 11.14 -12.39 -14.90
C LYS A 54 11.52 -11.27 -13.94
N GLU A 55 12.26 -11.57 -12.87
CA GLU A 55 12.67 -10.54 -11.91
C GLU A 55 13.62 -9.50 -12.54
N GLN A 56 14.44 -9.91 -13.52
CA GLN A 56 15.29 -8.99 -14.27
C GLN A 56 14.52 -8.13 -15.27
N LYS A 57 13.55 -8.71 -15.98
CA LYS A 57 12.74 -8.00 -16.99
C LYS A 57 11.79 -6.98 -16.37
N GLY A 58 11.24 -7.27 -15.19
CA GLY A 58 10.33 -6.34 -14.51
C GLY A 58 8.93 -6.32 -15.12
N PHE A 59 8.35 -5.12 -15.24
CA PHE A 59 7.00 -4.95 -15.79
C PHE A 59 7.00 -5.19 -17.28
N LYS A 60 6.00 -5.92 -17.79
CA LYS A 60 5.69 -5.91 -19.21
C LYS A 60 4.77 -4.72 -19.49
N VAL A 61 5.13 -3.90 -20.46
CA VAL A 61 4.38 -2.67 -20.78
C VAL A 61 3.91 -2.67 -22.23
N THR A 62 2.75 -2.07 -22.47
CA THR A 62 2.29 -1.74 -23.83
C THR A 62 2.22 -0.23 -23.96
N TYR A 63 2.77 0.28 -25.05
CA TYR A 63 2.83 1.69 -25.37
C TYR A 63 1.65 2.12 -26.26
N GLN A 64 1.42 3.42 -26.35
CA GLN A 64 0.31 4.00 -27.10
C GLN A 64 0.39 3.69 -28.60
N ASP A 65 1.60 3.55 -29.15
CA ASP A 65 1.86 3.10 -30.52
C ASP A 65 1.59 1.59 -30.76
N GLY A 66 1.16 0.87 -29.72
CA GLY A 66 0.88 -0.57 -29.76
C GLY A 66 2.10 -1.46 -29.59
N SER A 67 3.31 -0.90 -29.49
CA SER A 67 4.51 -1.68 -29.23
C SER A 67 4.54 -2.18 -27.78
N THR A 68 5.23 -3.29 -27.55
CA THR A 68 5.39 -3.87 -26.21
C THR A 68 6.84 -3.88 -25.77
N GLY A 69 7.09 -3.62 -24.50
CA GLY A 69 8.42 -3.62 -23.92
C GLY A 69 8.45 -4.16 -22.51
N TYR A 70 9.63 -4.06 -21.90
CA TYR A 70 9.84 -4.36 -20.49
C TYR A 70 10.44 -3.15 -19.80
N VAL A 71 9.98 -2.88 -18.59
CA VAL A 71 10.49 -1.81 -17.72
C VAL A 71 10.99 -2.43 -16.43
N SER A 72 12.30 -2.32 -16.22
CA SER A 72 13.03 -2.90 -15.10
C SER A 72 13.52 -1.84 -14.11
N SER A 73 14.09 -2.30 -13.00
CA SER A 73 14.78 -1.42 -12.02
C SER A 73 15.85 -0.53 -12.64
N LYS A 74 16.53 -0.99 -13.70
CA LYS A 74 17.59 -0.23 -14.37
C LYS A 74 17.02 0.94 -15.16
N ASP A 75 15.90 0.71 -15.87
CA ASP A 75 15.23 1.72 -16.68
C ASP A 75 14.66 2.85 -15.82
N LEU A 76 14.17 2.49 -14.62
CA LEU A 76 13.67 3.45 -13.64
C LEU A 76 14.76 4.09 -12.78
N ASN A 77 16.02 3.67 -12.93
CA ASN A 77 17.15 4.11 -12.08
C ASN A 77 16.86 4.00 -10.57
N ILE A 78 16.22 2.91 -10.13
CA ILE A 78 15.94 2.66 -8.72
C ILE A 78 16.63 1.39 -8.22
N PRO A 79 17.01 1.31 -6.93
CA PRO A 79 17.58 0.09 -6.38
C PRO A 79 16.60 -1.08 -6.45
N LYS A 80 17.12 -2.29 -6.71
CA LYS A 80 16.32 -3.53 -6.83
C LYS A 80 15.30 -3.75 -5.68
N PRO A 81 15.62 -3.48 -4.40
CA PRO A 81 14.63 -3.64 -3.33
C PRO A 81 13.40 -2.73 -3.47
N HIS A 82 13.60 -1.49 -3.93
CA HIS A 82 12.51 -0.54 -4.17
C HIS A 82 11.67 -0.96 -5.38
N PHE A 83 12.32 -1.41 -6.46
CA PHE A 83 11.62 -1.97 -7.61
C PHE A 83 10.78 -3.18 -7.25
N ARG A 84 11.33 -4.11 -6.45
CA ARG A 84 10.61 -5.30 -5.99
C ARG A 84 9.37 -4.93 -5.17
N ARG A 85 9.45 -3.87 -4.36
CA ARG A 85 8.29 -3.34 -3.63
C ARG A 85 7.24 -2.82 -4.61
N LEU A 86 7.62 -1.97 -5.55
CA LEU A 86 6.72 -1.43 -6.58
C LEU A 86 6.04 -2.54 -7.40
N TYR A 87 6.80 -3.56 -7.80
CA TYR A 87 6.31 -4.72 -8.53
C TYR A 87 5.31 -5.53 -7.71
N ASN A 88 5.63 -5.80 -6.46
CA ASN A 88 4.74 -6.53 -5.56
C ASN A 88 3.47 -5.73 -5.24
N ASP A 89 3.57 -4.40 -5.09
CA ASP A 89 2.44 -3.50 -4.82
C ASP A 89 1.38 -3.53 -5.93
N LEU A 90 1.75 -3.93 -7.16
CA LEU A 90 0.83 -4.15 -8.28
C LEU A 90 0.03 -5.45 -8.13
N LEU A 91 0.64 -6.50 -7.56
CA LEU A 91 0.07 -7.83 -7.54
C LEU A 91 -1.12 -7.90 -6.57
N PRO A 92 -2.14 -8.73 -6.85
CA PRO A 92 -3.35 -8.84 -6.02
C PRO A 92 -3.06 -9.13 -4.54
N ASP A 93 -2.01 -9.91 -4.26
CA ASP A 93 -1.60 -10.28 -2.89
C ASP A 93 -0.83 -9.20 -2.13
N SER A 94 -0.50 -8.06 -2.74
CA SER A 94 -0.15 -6.88 -1.93
C SER A 94 -1.31 -6.45 -1.02
N LYS A 95 -2.54 -6.88 -1.31
CA LYS A 95 -3.69 -6.80 -0.40
C LYS A 95 -3.58 -7.73 0.81
N LEU A 96 -2.61 -8.64 0.89
CA LEU A 96 -2.23 -9.27 2.17
C LEU A 96 -1.68 -8.22 3.15
N PHE A 97 -1.19 -7.09 2.62
CA PHE A 97 -1.01 -5.82 3.34
C PHE A 97 -2.14 -4.84 2.96
N GLU A 98 -3.39 -5.27 3.10
CA GLU A 98 -4.61 -4.43 3.09
C GLU A 98 -4.48 -3.20 4.00
N THR A 99 -3.53 -3.23 4.92
CA THR A 99 -2.92 -2.03 5.49
C THR A 99 -2.19 -1.24 4.40
N ALA A 100 -2.91 -0.39 3.68
CA ALA A 100 -2.33 0.90 3.28
C ALA A 100 -1.52 1.45 4.48
N PRO A 101 -0.38 2.14 4.26
CA PRO A 101 0.44 2.64 5.37
C PRO A 101 -0.48 3.24 6.44
N PRO A 102 -0.29 2.94 7.73
CA PRO A 102 -1.24 3.31 8.78
C PRO A 102 -1.67 4.77 8.71
N LYS A 103 -0.80 5.65 8.19
CA LYS A 103 -1.06 7.07 7.92
C LYS A 103 -2.26 7.34 6.99
N HIS A 104 -2.45 6.59 5.91
CA HIS A 104 -3.59 6.75 5.00
C HIS A 104 -4.87 6.14 5.58
N GLN A 105 -4.75 5.00 6.27
CA GLN A 105 -5.87 4.43 7.01
C GLN A 105 -6.31 5.33 8.17
N GLN A 106 -5.39 6.01 8.85
CA GLN A 106 -5.66 6.95 9.93
C GLN A 106 -6.54 8.12 9.49
N GLY A 107 -6.37 8.63 8.27
CA GLY A 107 -7.26 9.63 7.67
C GLY A 107 -8.67 9.10 7.36
N ASN A 108 -8.80 7.78 7.23
CA ASN A 108 -10.05 7.09 6.91
C ASN A 108 -10.70 6.42 8.14
N ILE A 109 -10.10 6.50 9.32
CA ILE A 109 -10.72 6.04 10.59
C ILE A 109 -11.81 7.04 10.97
N GLU A 110 -12.97 6.55 11.40
CA GLU A 110 -14.04 7.41 11.92
C GLU A 110 -13.56 8.20 13.15
N LEU A 111 -13.14 9.45 12.92
CA LEU A 111 -12.90 10.41 13.99
C LEU A 111 -14.25 10.81 14.61
N GLY A 112 -14.30 10.88 15.94
CA GLY A 112 -15.45 11.45 16.65
C GLY A 112 -15.68 12.92 16.29
N MET A 113 -16.91 13.42 16.49
CA MET A 113 -17.36 14.75 16.05
C MET A 113 -16.44 15.90 16.52
N ILE A 114 -15.99 15.86 17.78
CA ILE A 114 -15.11 16.89 18.37
C ILE A 114 -13.74 16.93 17.67
N ASN A 115 -13.17 15.75 17.38
CA ASN A 115 -11.86 15.65 16.72
C ASN A 115 -11.90 16.11 15.26
N ARG A 116 -13.04 15.94 14.57
CA ARG A 116 -13.24 16.48 13.22
C ARG A 116 -13.34 18.00 13.25
N TRP A 117 -14.12 18.55 14.20
CA TRP A 117 -14.31 19.99 14.33
C TRP A 117 -12.99 20.74 14.61
N ILE A 118 -12.16 20.27 15.55
CA ILE A 118 -10.87 20.89 15.87
C ILE A 118 -9.89 20.82 14.70
N ARG A 119 -9.95 19.74 13.91
CA ARG A 119 -9.07 19.53 12.75
C ARG A 119 -9.61 20.14 11.46
N GLY A 120 -10.80 20.77 11.50
CA GLY A 120 -11.45 21.33 10.31
C GLY A 120 -11.81 20.29 9.24
N LEU A 121 -11.95 19.01 9.61
CA LEU A 121 -12.15 17.92 8.67
C LEU A 121 -13.63 17.73 8.31
N ASN A 122 -13.96 17.83 7.02
CA ASN A 122 -15.32 17.59 6.54
C ASN A 122 -15.65 16.09 6.44
N LYS A 123 -16.96 15.74 6.54
CA LYS A 123 -17.44 14.34 6.49
C LYS A 123 -17.04 13.60 5.20
N GLU A 124 -16.76 14.34 4.13
CA GLU A 124 -16.41 13.84 2.81
C GLU A 124 -14.89 13.65 2.61
N GLU A 125 -14.04 14.28 3.42
CA GLU A 125 -12.57 14.21 3.30
C GLU A 125 -11.98 12.88 3.81
N SER A 126 -12.79 12.00 4.42
CA SER A 126 -12.32 10.76 5.06
C SER A 126 -12.03 9.62 4.08
N ARG A 127 -11.70 9.91 2.82
CA ARG A 127 -11.41 8.90 1.80
C ARG A 127 -10.18 9.29 1.00
N SER A 128 -9.01 9.20 1.62
CA SER A 128 -7.77 9.09 0.88
C SER A 128 -7.66 7.68 0.27
N VAL A 129 -8.50 7.41 -0.74
CA VAL A 129 -8.33 6.23 -1.59
C VAL A 129 -7.20 6.59 -2.54
N VAL A 130 -5.97 6.23 -2.17
CA VAL A 130 -4.83 6.40 -3.06
C VAL A 130 -5.10 5.56 -4.31
N ASP A 131 -5.29 6.23 -5.45
CA ASP A 131 -5.41 5.59 -6.75
C ASP A 131 -4.02 5.04 -7.13
N ARG A 132 -3.71 3.84 -6.62
CA ARG A 132 -2.40 3.19 -6.81
C ARG A 132 -2.12 2.87 -8.26
N GLU A 133 -3.18 2.56 -9.02
CA GLU A 133 -3.09 2.28 -10.46
C GLU A 133 -2.65 3.55 -11.20
N TRP A 134 -3.33 4.67 -10.94
CA TRP A 134 -2.92 5.98 -11.45
C TRP A 134 -1.48 6.34 -11.06
N GLY A 135 -1.15 6.20 -9.76
CA GLY A 135 0.17 6.52 -9.24
C GLY A 135 1.29 5.69 -9.90
N MET A 136 0.99 4.45 -10.29
CA MET A 136 1.92 3.61 -11.05
C MET A 136 2.17 4.17 -12.45
N PHE A 137 1.11 4.47 -13.20
CA PHE A 137 1.24 5.08 -14.53
C PHE A 137 1.98 6.41 -14.46
N TRP A 138 1.62 7.26 -13.51
CA TRP A 138 2.28 8.54 -13.29
C TRP A 138 3.77 8.35 -13.02
N THR A 139 4.13 7.47 -12.10
CA THR A 139 5.52 7.20 -11.75
C THR A 139 6.30 6.68 -12.95
N LEU A 140 5.83 5.63 -13.62
CA LEU A 140 6.58 5.01 -14.71
C LEU A 140 6.78 5.98 -15.89
N ASN A 141 5.70 6.59 -16.37
CA ASN A 141 5.76 7.49 -17.52
C ASN A 141 6.55 8.76 -17.19
N LYS A 142 6.40 9.37 -16.00
CA LYS A 142 7.21 10.54 -15.62
C LYS A 142 8.69 10.19 -15.45
N THR A 143 9.04 9.05 -14.88
CA THR A 143 10.44 8.62 -14.77
C THR A 143 11.07 8.40 -16.14
N LEU A 144 10.31 7.90 -17.12
CA LEU A 144 10.78 7.69 -18.49
C LEU A 144 10.63 8.93 -19.39
N GLY A 145 10.08 10.02 -18.86
CA GLY A 145 9.87 11.27 -19.60
C GLY A 145 8.82 11.15 -20.71
N HIS A 146 7.81 10.30 -20.53
CA HIS A 146 6.70 10.12 -21.47
C HIS A 146 5.50 10.97 -21.03
N GLU A 147 5.05 11.83 -21.93
CA GLU A 147 3.80 12.58 -21.79
C GLU A 147 2.63 11.83 -22.45
N PRO A 148 1.36 12.05 -22.05
CA PRO A 148 0.19 11.33 -22.58
C PRO A 148 -0.03 11.47 -24.09
N SER A 149 0.61 12.46 -24.72
CA SER A 149 0.61 12.66 -26.17
C SER A 149 1.68 11.85 -26.90
N ASP A 150 2.64 11.28 -26.18
CA ASP A 150 3.79 10.62 -26.77
C ASP A 150 3.44 9.20 -27.23
N PRO A 151 3.90 8.75 -28.41
CA PRO A 151 3.66 7.37 -28.87
C PRO A 151 4.22 6.31 -27.92
N LYS A 152 5.25 6.67 -27.14
CA LYS A 152 5.85 5.82 -26.11
C LYS A 152 5.18 5.95 -24.74
N PHE A 153 4.04 6.62 -24.62
CA PHE A 153 3.29 6.63 -23.38
C PHE A 153 2.81 5.22 -23.05
N ILE A 154 3.09 4.76 -21.84
CA ILE A 154 2.66 3.44 -21.36
C ILE A 154 1.16 3.50 -21.09
N ILE A 155 0.40 2.66 -21.79
CA ILE A 155 -1.06 2.53 -21.66
C ILE A 155 -1.50 1.23 -20.99
N ARG A 156 -0.59 0.27 -20.83
CA ARG A 156 -0.86 -0.99 -20.12
C ARG A 156 0.36 -1.46 -19.37
N ILE A 157 0.15 -1.91 -18.14
CA ILE A 157 1.18 -2.49 -17.26
C ILE A 157 0.74 -3.88 -16.85
N GLU A 158 1.61 -4.86 -17.08
CA GLU A 158 1.43 -6.26 -16.71
C GLU A 158 2.54 -6.68 -15.73
N ALA A 159 2.15 -7.30 -14.63
CA ALA A 159 3.04 -8.00 -13.71
C ALA A 159 2.49 -9.39 -13.43
N ASP A 160 3.34 -10.40 -13.40
CA ASP A 160 2.93 -11.76 -13.08
C ASP A 160 3.94 -12.46 -12.17
N GLN A 161 3.42 -13.21 -11.21
CA GLN A 161 4.23 -13.94 -10.26
C GLN A 161 3.64 -15.31 -10.02
N GLN A 162 4.49 -16.33 -10.17
CA GLN A 162 4.13 -17.70 -9.82
C GLN A 162 4.32 -17.94 -8.34
N HIS A 163 3.38 -18.66 -7.76
CA HIS A 163 3.37 -19.08 -6.38
C HIS A 163 3.14 -20.59 -6.31
N ARG A 164 3.85 -21.23 -5.40
CA ARG A 164 3.53 -22.58 -4.95
C ARG A 164 2.69 -22.47 -3.70
N VAL A 165 1.49 -23.01 -3.77
CA VAL A 165 0.52 -23.02 -2.68
C VAL A 165 0.53 -24.41 -2.06
N TYR A 166 0.84 -24.43 -0.77
CA TYR A 166 0.89 -25.62 0.05
C TYR A 166 -0.23 -25.59 1.08
N ARG A 167 -0.86 -26.71 1.37
CA ARG A 167 -1.73 -26.82 2.55
C ARG A 167 -0.87 -26.98 3.80
N LYS A 168 -1.31 -26.39 4.91
CA LYS A 168 -0.59 -26.50 6.19
C LYS A 168 -0.44 -27.94 6.65
N ASP A 169 -1.49 -28.74 6.53
CA ASP A 169 -1.47 -30.14 6.96
C ASP A 169 -0.44 -30.98 6.20
N ASP A 170 -0.30 -30.74 4.91
CA ASP A 170 0.67 -31.43 4.05
C ASP A 170 2.11 -31.03 4.42
N LEU A 171 2.35 -29.73 4.65
CA LEU A 171 3.66 -29.24 5.11
C LEU A 171 4.05 -29.78 6.49
N LEU A 172 3.11 -29.88 7.42
CA LEU A 172 3.34 -30.45 8.75
C LEU A 172 3.70 -31.94 8.68
N ARG A 173 3.19 -32.65 7.67
CA ARG A 173 3.53 -34.04 7.36
C ARG A 173 4.76 -34.20 6.48
N GLN A 174 5.42 -33.09 6.11
CA GLN A 174 6.54 -33.03 5.16
C GLN A 174 6.19 -33.57 3.77
N ASP A 175 4.91 -33.62 3.42
CA ASP A 175 4.45 -34.00 2.08
C ASP A 175 4.47 -32.76 1.18
N VAL A 176 5.53 -32.65 0.38
CA VAL A 176 5.72 -31.58 -0.61
C VAL A 176 5.39 -32.04 -2.03
N GLY A 177 4.80 -33.22 -2.21
CA GLY A 177 4.49 -33.77 -3.53
C GLY A 177 3.26 -33.13 -4.17
N ASN A 178 2.25 -32.79 -3.35
CA ASN A 178 0.99 -32.22 -3.84
C ASN A 178 1.02 -30.67 -3.80
N VAL A 179 1.67 -30.07 -4.79
CA VAL A 179 1.84 -28.61 -4.89
C VAL A 179 0.91 -28.02 -5.93
N GLN A 180 0.05 -27.09 -5.51
CA GLN A 180 -0.72 -26.28 -6.43
C GLN A 180 0.14 -25.11 -6.93
N ILE A 181 0.21 -24.91 -8.24
CA ILE A 181 0.86 -23.75 -8.85
C ILE A 181 -0.21 -22.71 -9.16
N ASP A 182 -0.08 -21.55 -8.54
CA ASP A 182 -0.91 -20.38 -8.77
C ASP A 182 -0.11 -19.31 -9.53
N THR A 183 -0.71 -18.68 -10.53
CA THR A 183 -0.09 -17.56 -11.26
C THR A 183 -0.90 -16.31 -11.00
N ARG A 184 -0.36 -15.45 -10.15
CA ARG A 184 -0.97 -14.15 -9.84
C ARG A 184 -0.58 -13.17 -10.92
N ARG A 185 -1.56 -12.60 -11.59
CA ARG A 185 -1.34 -11.59 -12.63
C ARG A 185 -2.08 -10.31 -12.26
N ALA A 186 -1.37 -9.20 -12.36
CA ALA A 186 -1.94 -7.87 -12.37
C ALA A 186 -1.85 -7.32 -13.79
N LEU A 187 -2.97 -6.80 -14.27
CA LEU A 187 -3.07 -6.11 -15.55
C LEU A 187 -3.83 -4.83 -15.28
N ILE A 188 -3.21 -3.71 -15.58
CA ILE A 188 -3.79 -2.39 -15.39
C ILE A 188 -3.71 -1.66 -16.72
N GLU A 189 -4.82 -1.03 -17.09
CA GLU A 189 -4.96 -0.26 -18.31
C GLU A 189 -5.15 1.21 -17.97
N TRP A 190 -4.61 2.06 -18.84
CA TRP A 190 -4.81 3.50 -18.78
C TRP A 190 -6.30 3.82 -18.93
N ARG A 191 -6.77 4.76 -18.12
CA ARG A 191 -8.14 5.26 -18.15
C ARG A 191 -8.13 6.73 -18.50
N GLU A 192 -8.91 7.13 -19.49
CA GLU A 192 -8.97 8.54 -19.95
C GLU A 192 -9.38 9.53 -18.84
N GLU A 193 -10.12 9.05 -17.83
CA GLU A 193 -10.47 9.83 -16.63
C GLU A 193 -9.26 10.30 -15.81
N TRP A 194 -8.08 9.73 -16.05
CA TRP A 194 -6.82 10.09 -15.38
C TRP A 194 -6.10 11.27 -16.03
N LEU A 195 -6.41 11.59 -17.28
CA LEU A 195 -5.76 12.65 -18.04
C LEU A 195 -5.82 14.03 -17.34
N PRO A 196 -6.96 14.47 -16.77
CA PRO A 196 -7.03 15.77 -16.09
C PRO A 196 -6.11 15.88 -14.86
N GLY A 197 -5.80 14.76 -14.20
CA GLY A 197 -4.93 14.72 -13.02
C GLY A 197 -3.44 14.65 -13.33
N TRP A 198 -3.06 14.43 -14.59
CA TRP A 198 -1.68 14.12 -14.99
C TRP A 198 -0.65 15.18 -14.56
N GLY A 199 -0.99 16.46 -14.74
CA GLY A 199 -0.10 17.58 -14.41
C GLY A 199 0.07 17.85 -12.92
N HIS A 200 -0.81 17.32 -12.06
CA HIS A 200 -0.85 17.67 -10.64
C HIS A 200 -0.08 16.70 -9.74
N GLY A 201 0.34 15.53 -10.24
CA GLY A 201 1.16 14.59 -9.46
C GLY A 201 0.44 13.90 -8.30
N SER A 202 -0.86 14.13 -8.13
CA SER A 202 -1.71 13.45 -7.15
C SER A 202 -3.16 13.41 -7.60
N ARG A 203 -3.83 12.29 -7.35
CA ARG A 203 -5.28 12.11 -7.46
C ARG A 203 -5.82 11.54 -6.14
#